data_AF-A0A9D1JBB5-F1
#
_entry.id   AF-A0A9D1JBB5-F1
#
_cell.length_a   1.000
_cell.length_b   1.000
_cell.length_c   1.000
_cell.angle_alpha   90.00
_cell.angle_beta   90.00
_cell.angle_gamma   90.00
#
_symmetry.space_group_name_H-M   'P 1'
#
loop_
_entity.id
_entity.type
_entity.pdbx_description
1 polymer ?
#
loop_
_entity_poly.entity_id
_entity_poly.type
_entity_poly.pdbx_seq_one_letter_code
_entity_poly.pdbx_strand_id
1 'polypeptide(L)'
;MTGRIVKGISGFYYVYVAGSGIYECRARGVFRQKKMKPLVGDTVEIDVLSEADREGNLKRILPRKSELIRPAVANVDQALVIFACRDPEPNFQLLDRFLVMMEMQDIPVLICFNKRDLASEEEQKSIREIYTSAGYPVFFTSALDSREVETLREALRGKTTTVAGPSGVGKSSLVNLLLSESVMETGEISEKIRRGKHTTRHSELLYLEPESFIVDTPGFSSL
;
A
#
# COMPACT_ATOMS: atom_id res chain seq x y z
N MET A 1 3.66 5.93 23.48
CA MET A 1 4.34 6.15 22.19
C MET A 1 3.30 6.34 21.09
N THR A 2 3.69 6.89 19.93
CA THR A 2 2.81 7.03 18.76
C THR A 2 3.35 6.19 17.62
N GLY A 3 2.47 5.47 16.92
CA GLY A 3 2.86 4.63 15.79
C GLY A 3 1.71 4.41 14.81
N ARG A 4 1.96 3.58 13.79
CA ARG A 4 0.97 3.23 12.76
C ARG A 4 0.62 1.75 12.85
N ILE A 5 -0.66 1.41 12.78
CA ILE A 5 -1.10 0.01 12.70
C ILE A 5 -0.69 -0.54 11.32
N VAL A 6 0.25 -1.49 11.28
CA VAL A 6 0.71 -2.11 10.03
C VAL A 6 -0.01 -3.42 9.73
N LYS A 7 -0.54 -4.10 10.75
CA LYS A 7 -1.22 -5.39 10.61
C LYS A 7 -2.23 -5.59 11.73
N GLY A 8 -3.37 -6.21 11.42
CA GLY A 8 -4.39 -6.56 12.40
C GLY A 8 -4.85 -8.01 12.24
N ILE A 9 -4.68 -8.84 13.26
CA ILE A 9 -5.06 -10.26 13.24
C ILE A 9 -5.74 -10.62 14.56
N SER A 10 -6.96 -11.15 14.52
CA SER A 10 -7.64 -11.76 15.67
C SER A 10 -7.65 -10.91 16.96
N GLY A 11 -7.77 -9.58 16.82
CA GLY A 11 -7.80 -8.64 17.95
C GLY A 11 -6.43 -8.13 18.42
N PHE A 12 -5.35 -8.62 17.81
CA PHE A 12 -4.00 -8.10 17.92
C PHE A 12 -3.74 -7.09 16.80
N TYR A 13 -3.04 -6.02 17.14
CA TYR A 13 -2.66 -4.93 16.26
C TYR A 13 -1.16 -4.71 16.36
N TYR A 14 -0.45 -4.87 15.26
CA TYR A 14 0.98 -4.64 15.20
C TYR A 14 1.20 -3.17 14.84
N VAL A 15 1.86 -2.43 15.73
CA VAL A 15 2.05 -0.99 15.61
C VAL A 15 3.52 -0.71 15.35
N TYR A 16 3.83 -0.15 14.18
CA TYR A 16 5.15 0.35 13.87
C TYR A 16 5.36 1.72 14.52
N VAL A 17 6.38 1.81 15.37
CA VAL A 17 6.85 3.04 16.02
C VAL A 17 8.21 3.37 15.42
N ALA A 18 8.33 4.55 14.80
CA ALA A 18 9.58 5.00 14.20
C ALA A 18 10.71 5.00 15.25
N GLY A 19 11.85 4.39 14.91
CA GLY A 19 13.00 4.26 15.81
C GLY A 19 12.89 3.18 16.89
N SER A 20 11.71 2.62 17.16
CA SER A 20 11.50 1.58 18.19
C SER A 20 11.04 0.23 17.61
N GLY A 21 10.62 0.21 16.35
CA GLY A 21 10.18 -0.99 15.65
C GLY A 21 8.71 -1.33 15.93
N ILE A 22 8.37 -2.63 15.88
CA ILE A 22 6.99 -3.09 15.96
C ILE A 22 6.63 -3.52 17.36
N TYR A 23 5.51 -3.00 17.88
CA TYR A 23 4.87 -3.45 19.11
C TYR A 23 3.63 -4.27 18.81
N GLU A 24 3.48 -5.42 19.47
CA GLU A 24 2.22 -6.16 19.49
C GLU A 24 1.27 -5.52 20.50
N CYS A 25 0.16 -4.98 20.01
CA CYS A 25 -0.81 -4.24 20.82
C CYS A 25 -2.17 -4.92 20.84
N ARG A 26 -2.87 -4.80 21.98
CA ARG A 26 -4.29 -5.20 22.08
C ARG A 26 -5.18 -3.97 22.15
N ALA A 27 -6.36 -4.05 21.52
CA ALA A 27 -7.40 -3.04 21.70
C ALA A 27 -8.14 -3.30 23.02
N ARG A 28 -8.15 -2.33 23.94
CA ARG A 28 -9.00 -2.41 25.14
C ARG A 28 -10.49 -2.33 24.75
N GLY A 29 -11.37 -2.88 25.59
CA GLY A 29 -12.83 -2.88 25.38
C GLY A 29 -13.46 -1.49 25.17
N VAL A 30 -12.74 -0.42 25.48
CA VAL A 30 -13.13 0.99 25.27
C VAL A 30 -13.44 1.29 23.80
N PHE A 31 -12.71 0.69 22.84
CA PHE A 31 -12.98 0.87 21.41
C PHE A 31 -14.31 0.23 20.97
N ARG A 32 -14.67 -0.90 21.58
CA ARG A 32 -15.95 -1.59 21.33
C ARG A 32 -17.13 -0.75 21.83
N GLN A 33 -16.99 -0.08 22.96
CA GLN A 33 -18.02 0.83 23.49
C GLN A 33 -18.19 2.08 22.61
N LYS A 34 -17.09 2.61 22.05
CA LYS A 34 -17.09 3.77 21.14
C LYS A 34 -17.45 3.43 19.69
N LYS A 35 -17.78 2.16 19.38
CA LYS A 35 -18.02 1.64 18.01
C LYS A 35 -16.90 1.98 17.01
N MET A 36 -15.68 2.19 17.50
CA MET A 36 -14.55 2.59 16.68
C MET A 36 -13.67 1.36 16.45
N LYS A 37 -13.62 0.88 15.21
CA LYS A 37 -12.80 -0.27 14.82
C LYS A 37 -11.41 0.23 14.39
N PRO A 38 -10.32 -0.19 15.05
CA PRO A 38 -8.98 0.09 14.56
C PRO A 38 -8.76 -0.58 13.20
N LEU A 39 -8.20 0.18 12.26
CA LEU A 39 -7.87 -0.23 10.90
C LEU A 39 -6.36 -0.20 10.69
N VAL A 40 -5.92 -1.00 9.73
CA VAL A 40 -4.55 -0.88 9.21
C VAL A 40 -4.38 0.53 8.61
N GLY A 41 -3.24 1.17 8.86
CA GLY A 41 -2.96 2.55 8.51
C GLY A 41 -3.38 3.60 9.55
N ASP A 42 -4.16 3.24 10.57
CA ASP A 42 -4.47 4.16 11.67
C ASP A 42 -3.19 4.60 12.39
N THR A 43 -3.07 5.91 12.62
CA THR A 43 -2.09 6.45 13.56
C THR A 43 -2.67 6.33 14.97
N VAL A 44 -1.92 5.71 15.86
CA VAL A 44 -2.38 5.36 17.21
C VAL A 44 -1.37 5.75 18.28
N GLU A 45 -1.89 6.11 19.43
CA GLU A 45 -1.12 6.17 20.66
C GLU A 45 -1.20 4.82 21.36
N ILE A 46 -0.07 4.34 21.86
CA ILE A 46 0.06 3.10 22.62
C ILE A 46 0.62 3.37 24.02
N ASP A 47 0.08 2.66 25.00
CA ASP A 47 0.70 2.51 26.32
C ASP A 47 1.57 1.25 26.27
N VAL A 48 2.89 1.41 26.46
CA VAL A 48 3.85 0.30 26.43
C VAL A 48 3.74 -0.48 27.74
N LEU A 49 3.61 -1.80 27.62
CA LEU A 49 3.57 -2.73 28.75
C LEU A 49 4.95 -3.32 29.03
N SER A 50 5.67 -3.69 27.97
CA SER A 50 7.04 -4.21 28.03
C SER A 50 7.83 -3.67 26.85
N GLU A 51 8.89 -2.93 27.14
CA GLU A 51 9.86 -2.48 26.13
C GLU A 51 10.70 -3.65 25.61
N ALA A 52 11.06 -4.60 26.49
CA ALA A 52 11.86 -5.77 26.14
C ALA A 52 11.12 -6.70 25.15
N ASP A 53 9.85 -6.95 25.41
CA ASP A 53 9.03 -7.86 24.59
C ASP A 53 8.31 -7.13 23.44
N ARG A 54 8.38 -5.79 23.41
CA ARG A 54 7.64 -4.91 22.50
C ARG A 54 6.13 -5.18 22.56
N GLU A 55 5.56 -5.13 23.76
CA GLU A 55 4.13 -5.31 23.99
C GLU A 55 3.46 -4.01 24.44
N GLY A 56 2.21 -3.81 24.04
CA GLY A 56 1.46 -2.62 24.40
C GLY A 56 -0.06 -2.76 24.36
N ASN A 57 -0.74 -1.67 24.69
CA ASN A 57 -2.17 -1.52 24.46
C ASN A 57 -2.43 -0.31 23.58
N LEU A 58 -3.41 -0.43 22.67
CA LEU A 58 -3.94 0.73 21.99
C LEU A 58 -4.63 1.64 23.01
N LYS A 59 -4.19 2.90 23.05
CA LYS A 59 -4.74 3.94 23.93
C LYS A 59 -5.78 4.78 23.19
N ARG A 60 -5.41 5.27 22.01
CA ARG A 60 -6.21 6.19 21.21
C ARG A 60 -5.90 6.04 19.72
N ILE A 61 -6.93 6.14 18.89
CA ILE A 61 -6.78 6.33 17.43
C ILE A 61 -6.85 7.82 17.16
N LEU A 62 -5.87 8.34 16.42
CA LEU A 62 -5.84 9.74 15.99
C LEU A 62 -6.77 9.96 14.78
N PRO A 63 -7.17 11.21 14.49
CA PRO A 63 -8.06 11.50 13.36
C PRO A 63 -7.54 10.93 12.04
N ARG A 64 -8.44 10.30 11.27
CA ARG A 64 -8.14 9.76 9.94
C ARG A 64 -8.15 10.88 8.91
N LYS A 65 -7.18 10.87 8.01
CA LYS A 65 -7.14 11.73 6.82
C LYS A 65 -8.00 11.16 5.69
N SER A 66 -8.03 9.83 5.60
CA SER A 66 -8.77 9.06 4.59
C SER A 66 -9.14 7.69 5.16
N GLU A 67 -10.18 7.07 4.61
CA GLU A 67 -10.62 5.71 4.95
C GLU A 67 -11.20 5.04 3.72
N LEU A 68 -10.59 3.93 3.31
CA LEU A 68 -11.12 3.06 2.27
C LEU A 68 -12.00 1.98 2.90
N ILE A 69 -13.12 1.68 2.26
CA ILE A 69 -14.06 0.65 2.72
C ILE A 69 -13.60 -0.74 2.28
N ARG A 70 -13.11 -0.84 1.04
CA ARG A 70 -12.62 -2.08 0.42
C ARG A 70 -11.40 -1.76 -0.43
N PRO A 71 -10.20 -2.12 0.03
CA PRO A 71 -9.84 -2.70 1.33
C PRO A 71 -10.07 -1.74 2.51
N ALA A 72 -10.25 -2.30 3.70
CA ALA A 72 -10.43 -1.51 4.92
C ALA A 72 -9.08 -0.98 5.44
N VAL A 73 -8.69 0.22 5.00
CA VAL A 73 -7.42 0.87 5.36
C VAL A 73 -7.63 2.37 5.59
N ALA A 74 -6.94 2.93 6.57
CA ALA A 74 -6.97 4.36 6.89
C ALA A 74 -5.68 5.07 6.47
N ASN A 75 -5.75 6.40 6.30
CA ASN A 75 -4.60 7.27 6.04
C ASN A 75 -3.79 6.85 4.80
N VAL A 76 -4.50 6.48 3.74
CA VAL A 76 -3.95 6.34 2.39
C VAL A 76 -3.74 7.72 1.80
N ASP A 77 -2.52 7.97 1.31
CA ASP A 77 -2.12 9.26 0.73
C ASP A 77 -2.27 9.25 -0.81
N GLN A 78 -2.21 8.07 -1.44
CA GLN A 78 -2.41 7.89 -2.89
C GLN A 78 -2.74 6.44 -3.25
N ALA A 79 -3.21 6.22 -4.48
CA ALA A 79 -3.39 4.91 -5.08
C ALA A 79 -2.41 4.70 -6.24
N LEU A 80 -1.89 3.48 -6.37
CA LEU A 80 -1.13 3.01 -7.52
C LEU A 80 -1.99 1.98 -8.27
N VAL A 81 -2.46 2.36 -9.46
CA VAL A 81 -3.27 1.48 -10.31
C VAL A 81 -2.36 0.85 -11.36
N ILE A 82 -2.23 -0.48 -11.30
CA ILE A 82 -1.33 -1.24 -12.17
C ILE A 82 -2.12 -1.98 -13.24
N PHE A 83 -1.77 -1.72 -14.50
CA PHE A 83 -2.22 -2.49 -15.67
C PHE A 83 -1.00 -3.04 -16.39
N ALA A 84 -1.20 -4.04 -17.26
CA ALA A 84 -0.16 -4.46 -18.18
C ALA A 84 -0.30 -3.70 -19.50
N CYS A 85 0.80 -3.37 -20.17
CA CYS A 85 0.77 -2.85 -21.54
C CYS A 85 0.19 -3.91 -22.49
N ARG A 86 0.57 -5.18 -22.29
CA ARG A 86 0.03 -6.36 -22.96
C ARG A 86 0.12 -7.59 -22.06
N ASP A 87 -0.70 -8.59 -22.37
CA ASP A 87 -0.84 -9.86 -21.65
C ASP A 87 -1.09 -9.69 -20.13
N PRO A 88 -2.33 -9.42 -19.69
CA PRO A 88 -3.52 -9.20 -20.51
C PRO A 88 -3.51 -7.82 -21.18
N GLU A 89 -4.32 -7.67 -22.24
CA GLU A 89 -4.60 -6.34 -22.79
C GLU A 89 -5.21 -5.42 -21.71
N PRO A 90 -4.80 -4.14 -21.66
CA PRO A 90 -5.31 -3.21 -20.68
C PRO A 90 -6.80 -2.93 -20.93
N ASN A 91 -7.64 -3.26 -19.94
CA ASN A 91 -9.03 -2.86 -19.95
C ASN A 91 -9.14 -1.39 -19.49
N PHE A 92 -9.13 -0.46 -20.45
CA PHE A 92 -9.21 0.97 -20.16
C PHE A 92 -10.52 1.39 -19.49
N GLN A 93 -11.65 0.75 -19.81
CA GLN A 93 -12.93 1.05 -19.14
C GLN A 93 -12.86 0.73 -17.64
N LEU A 94 -12.17 -0.35 -17.27
CA LEU A 94 -11.93 -0.68 -15.88
C LEU A 94 -10.97 0.31 -15.22
N LEU A 95 -9.91 0.75 -15.93
CA LEU A 95 -9.01 1.79 -15.45
C LEU A 95 -9.77 3.09 -15.16
N ASP A 96 -10.57 3.59 -16.11
CA ASP A 96 -11.37 4.81 -15.94
C ASP A 96 -12.31 4.71 -14.74
N ARG A 97 -12.93 3.55 -14.54
CA ARG A 97 -13.78 3.30 -13.37
C ARG A 97 -12.98 3.38 -12.06
N PHE A 98 -11.75 2.88 -12.02
CA PHE A 98 -10.88 3.05 -10.85
C PHE A 98 -10.54 4.52 -10.61
N LEU A 99 -10.21 5.27 -11.66
CA LEU A 99 -9.88 6.68 -11.55
C LEU A 99 -11.04 7.48 -10.95
N VAL A 100 -12.26 7.30 -11.48
CA VAL A 100 -13.47 7.94 -10.94
C VAL A 100 -13.69 7.57 -9.47
N MET A 101 -13.50 6.30 -9.09
CA MET A 101 -13.68 5.87 -7.71
C MET A 101 -12.69 6.51 -6.73
N MET A 102 -11.43 6.69 -7.14
CA MET A 102 -10.41 7.32 -6.29
C MET A 102 -10.64 8.83 -6.18
N GLU A 103 -11.02 9.49 -7.28
CA GLU A 103 -11.42 10.91 -7.30
C GLU A 103 -12.62 11.18 -6.37
N MET A 104 -13.64 10.30 -6.36
CA MET A 104 -14.76 10.40 -5.41
C MET A 104 -14.35 10.28 -3.93
N GLN A 105 -13.12 9.86 -3.65
CA GLN A 105 -12.57 9.74 -2.30
C GLN A 105 -11.45 10.77 -2.04
N ASP A 106 -11.22 11.70 -2.97
CA ASP A 106 -10.12 12.66 -2.95
C ASP A 106 -8.73 11.99 -2.79
N ILE A 107 -8.56 10.81 -3.38
CA ILE A 107 -7.30 10.05 -3.34
C ILE A 107 -6.55 10.23 -4.66
N PRO A 108 -5.37 10.89 -4.67
CA PRO A 108 -4.53 11.00 -5.85
C PRO A 108 -4.15 9.64 -6.44
N VAL A 109 -4.14 9.52 -7.76
CA VAL A 109 -3.82 8.26 -8.46
C VAL A 109 -2.55 8.37 -9.29
N LEU A 110 -1.67 7.39 -9.14
CA LEU A 110 -0.57 7.09 -10.05
C LEU A 110 -0.98 5.90 -10.93
N ILE A 111 -0.79 6.03 -12.24
CA ILE A 111 -1.07 4.94 -13.19
C ILE A 111 0.25 4.30 -13.59
N CYS A 112 0.34 2.99 -13.47
CA CYS A 112 1.52 2.22 -13.85
C CYS A 112 1.15 1.15 -14.87
N PHE A 113 1.68 1.28 -16.08
CA PHE A 113 1.61 0.26 -17.12
C PHE A 113 2.87 -0.61 -17.07
N ASN A 114 2.71 -1.81 -16.53
CA ASN A 114 3.76 -2.81 -16.40
C ASN A 114 3.92 -3.65 -17.67
N LYS A 115 4.98 -4.47 -17.76
CA LYS A 115 5.31 -5.27 -18.95
C LYS A 115 5.50 -4.40 -20.20
N ARG A 116 6.14 -3.23 -20.04
CA ARG A 116 6.34 -2.30 -21.16
C ARG A 116 7.09 -2.92 -22.33
N ASP A 117 7.93 -3.91 -22.06
CA ASP A 117 8.70 -4.68 -23.04
C ASP A 117 7.83 -5.40 -24.08
N LEU A 118 6.53 -5.55 -23.83
CA LEU A 118 5.57 -6.18 -24.75
C LEU A 118 4.82 -5.21 -25.66
N ALA A 119 4.99 -3.89 -25.47
CA ALA A 119 4.29 -2.85 -26.25
C ALA A 119 5.26 -1.95 -27.00
N SER A 120 4.86 -1.48 -28.19
CA SER A 120 5.69 -0.57 -28.99
C SER A 120 5.79 0.82 -28.36
N GLU A 121 6.78 1.60 -28.78
CA GLU A 121 6.93 2.99 -28.30
C GLU A 121 5.70 3.84 -28.66
N GLU A 122 5.08 3.61 -29.82
CA GLU A 122 3.87 4.32 -30.24
C GLU A 122 2.67 4.00 -29.35
N GLU A 123 2.49 2.73 -28.97
CA GLU A 123 1.42 2.32 -28.04
C GLU A 123 1.61 2.98 -26.67
N GLN A 124 2.84 2.94 -26.14
CA GLN A 124 3.17 3.56 -24.86
C GLN A 124 2.95 5.08 -24.90
N LYS A 125 3.35 5.74 -25.99
CA LYS A 125 3.15 7.18 -26.19
C LYS A 125 1.67 7.55 -26.22
N SER A 126 0.87 6.81 -26.99
CA SER A 126 -0.59 7.02 -27.09
C SER A 126 -1.27 6.93 -25.71
N ILE A 127 -0.99 5.85 -24.97
CA ILE A 127 -1.53 5.67 -23.61
C ILE A 127 -1.10 6.82 -22.68
N ARG A 128 0.18 7.20 -22.74
CA ARG A 128 0.71 8.29 -21.92
C ARG A 128 -0.02 9.61 -22.19
N GLU A 129 -0.18 9.98 -23.45
CA GLU A 129 -0.83 11.23 -23.86
C GLU A 129 -2.28 11.32 -23.35
N ILE A 130 -3.04 10.22 -23.43
CA ILE A 130 -4.42 10.16 -22.94
C ILE A 130 -4.49 10.48 -21.44
N TYR A 131 -3.75 9.75 -20.61
CA TYR A 131 -3.92 9.88 -19.16
C TYR A 131 -3.16 11.07 -18.55
N THR A 132 -2.04 11.49 -19.15
CA THR A 132 -1.34 12.71 -18.70
C THR A 132 -2.13 13.96 -19.04
N SER A 133 -2.81 14.01 -20.19
CA SER A 133 -3.72 15.14 -20.51
C SER A 133 -4.95 15.18 -19.59
N ALA A 134 -5.35 14.04 -19.04
CA ALA A 134 -6.37 13.94 -17.99
C ALA A 134 -5.85 14.29 -16.58
N GLY A 135 -4.56 14.61 -16.42
CA GLY A 135 -3.97 15.05 -15.15
C GLY A 135 -3.33 13.93 -14.31
N TYR A 136 -3.27 12.70 -14.81
CA TYR A 136 -2.70 11.58 -14.06
C TYR A 136 -1.20 11.38 -14.39
N PRO A 137 -0.35 11.20 -13.37
CA PRO A 137 1.01 10.69 -13.57
C PRO A 137 0.99 9.27 -14.14
N VAL A 138 1.72 9.05 -15.23
CA VAL A 138 1.81 7.76 -15.92
C VAL A 138 3.24 7.23 -15.90
N PHE A 139 3.39 6.02 -15.38
CA PHE A 139 4.65 5.28 -15.33
C PHE A 139 4.57 4.06 -16.25
N PHE A 140 5.69 3.71 -16.86
CA PHE A 140 5.86 2.47 -17.60
C PHE A 140 6.97 1.69 -16.93
N THR A 141 6.69 0.45 -16.55
CA THR A 141 7.65 -0.42 -15.87
C THR A 141 7.81 -1.75 -16.60
N SER A 142 8.99 -2.35 -16.50
CA SER A 142 9.22 -3.76 -16.75
C SER A 142 9.95 -4.37 -15.56
N ALA A 143 9.63 -5.63 -15.24
CA ALA A 143 10.38 -6.38 -14.24
C ALA A 143 11.86 -6.61 -14.65
N LEU A 144 12.21 -6.31 -15.90
CA LEU A 144 13.54 -6.48 -16.48
C LEU A 144 14.44 -5.24 -16.34
N ASP A 145 13.88 -4.06 -16.02
CA ASP A 145 14.62 -2.79 -15.98
C ASP A 145 14.42 -2.07 -14.64
N SER A 146 15.48 -2.01 -13.83
CA SER A 146 15.45 -1.41 -12.49
C SER A 146 15.33 0.11 -12.49
N ARG A 147 15.68 0.81 -13.57
CA ARG A 147 15.66 2.29 -13.61
C ARG A 147 14.24 2.84 -13.58
N GLU A 148 13.32 2.15 -14.24
CA GLU A 148 11.89 2.52 -14.26
C GLU A 148 11.24 2.33 -12.90
N VAL A 149 11.62 1.26 -12.21
CA VAL A 149 11.16 0.97 -10.85
C VAL A 149 11.61 2.05 -9.88
N GLU A 150 12.81 2.61 -10.06
CA GLU A 150 13.31 3.71 -9.23
C GLU A 150 12.49 5.00 -9.40
N THR A 151 12.13 5.36 -10.63
CA THR A 151 11.28 6.55 -10.87
C THR A 151 9.91 6.39 -10.21
N LEU A 152 9.35 5.17 -10.24
CA LEU A 152 8.13 4.87 -9.50
C LEU A 152 8.37 4.97 -7.99
N ARG A 153 9.48 4.42 -7.47
CA ARG A 153 9.82 4.48 -6.04
C ARG A 153 9.89 5.92 -5.53
N GLU A 154 10.51 6.83 -6.28
CA GLU A 154 10.56 8.26 -5.93
C GLU A 154 9.15 8.86 -5.77
N ALA A 155 8.19 8.48 -6.61
CA ALA A 155 6.80 8.93 -6.51
C ALA A 155 6.04 8.35 -5.30
N LEU A 156 6.51 7.22 -4.77
CA LEU A 156 5.96 6.53 -3.58
C LEU A 156 6.58 7.02 -2.26
N ARG A 157 7.70 7.75 -2.31
CA ARG A 157 8.46 8.20 -1.14
C ARG A 157 7.62 9.08 -0.20
N GLY A 158 7.69 8.79 1.09
CA GLY A 158 6.99 9.50 2.17
C GLY A 158 5.47 9.30 2.18
N LYS A 159 4.94 8.32 1.42
CA LYS A 159 3.50 8.14 1.22
C LYS A 159 3.03 6.72 1.53
N THR A 160 1.77 6.66 1.95
CA THR A 160 1.01 5.42 2.12
C THR A 160 0.22 5.15 0.84
N THR A 161 0.66 4.17 0.07
CA THR A 161 0.13 3.90 -1.26
C THR A 161 -0.68 2.60 -1.27
N THR A 162 -1.97 2.67 -1.60
CA THR A 162 -2.75 1.45 -1.86
C THR A 162 -2.52 0.98 -3.29
N VAL A 163 -2.43 -0.34 -3.51
CA VAL A 163 -2.15 -0.89 -4.84
C VAL A 163 -3.38 -1.62 -5.38
N ALA A 164 -3.80 -1.24 -6.59
CA ALA A 164 -4.93 -1.81 -7.30
C ALA A 164 -4.51 -2.31 -8.70
N GLY A 165 -5.33 -3.16 -9.29
CA GLY A 165 -5.11 -3.66 -10.65
C GLY A 165 -5.60 -5.09 -10.85
N PRO A 166 -5.95 -5.48 -12.10
CA PRO A 166 -6.40 -6.84 -12.43
C PRO A 166 -5.42 -7.95 -12.04
N SER A 167 -5.87 -9.21 -12.12
CA SER A 167 -4.96 -10.35 -12.00
C SER A 167 -4.05 -10.45 -13.23
N GLY A 168 -2.84 -11.00 -13.07
CA GLY A 168 -1.91 -11.24 -14.19
C GLY A 168 -1.09 -10.04 -14.67
N VAL A 169 -1.42 -8.81 -14.23
CA VAL A 169 -0.72 -7.57 -14.64
C VAL A 169 0.67 -7.40 -14.01
N GLY A 170 1.08 -8.29 -13.12
CA GLY A 170 2.39 -8.25 -12.46
C GLY A 170 2.47 -7.40 -11.19
N LYS A 171 1.32 -7.05 -10.58
CA LYS A 171 1.24 -6.32 -9.30
C LYS A 171 2.16 -6.87 -8.21
N SER A 172 2.06 -8.17 -7.90
CA SER A 172 2.88 -8.80 -6.86
C SER A 172 4.37 -8.77 -7.20
N SER A 173 4.72 -8.97 -8.48
CA SER A 173 6.12 -8.88 -8.94
C SER A 173 6.68 -7.48 -8.76
N LEU A 174 5.93 -6.44 -9.13
CA LEU A 174 6.35 -5.05 -8.97
C LEU A 174 6.48 -4.66 -7.49
N VAL A 175 5.49 -5.04 -6.66
CA VAL A 175 5.56 -4.81 -5.20
C VAL A 175 6.79 -5.50 -4.59
N ASN A 176 7.11 -6.72 -5.01
CA ASN A 176 8.30 -7.43 -4.55
C ASN A 176 9.60 -6.73 -4.96
N LEU A 177 9.69 -6.19 -6.17
CA LEU A 177 10.85 -5.41 -6.61
C LEU A 177 11.02 -4.14 -5.76
N LEU A 178 9.92 -3.42 -5.52
CA LEU A 178 9.93 -2.22 -4.67
C LEU A 178 10.42 -2.52 -3.26
N LEU A 179 10.00 -3.65 -2.68
CA LEU A 179 10.42 -4.12 -1.36
C LEU A 179 11.83 -4.69 -1.30
N SER A 180 12.31 -5.35 -2.34
CA SER A 180 13.59 -6.08 -2.28
C SER A 180 14.79 -5.14 -2.13
N GLU A 181 14.69 -3.92 -2.67
CA GLU A 181 15.77 -2.93 -2.50
C GLU A 181 15.78 -2.28 -1.12
N SER A 182 14.66 -2.25 -0.39
CA SER A 182 14.65 -1.73 0.98
C SER A 182 15.20 -2.68 2.03
N VAL A 183 15.22 -3.99 1.71
CA VAL A 183 15.84 -5.00 2.58
C VAL A 183 17.35 -4.78 2.72
N MET A 184 18.01 -4.04 1.82
CA MET A 184 19.44 -3.77 1.92
C MET A 184 19.83 -2.82 3.08
N GLU A 185 18.91 -2.01 3.64
CA GLU A 185 19.26 -1.02 4.68
C GLU A 185 18.80 -1.34 6.11
N THR A 186 17.75 -2.15 6.33
CA THR A 186 17.14 -2.29 7.67
C THR A 186 16.88 -3.73 8.10
N GLY A 187 17.92 -4.56 8.12
CA GLY A 187 17.86 -6.02 8.35
C GLY A 187 17.01 -6.52 9.54
N GLU A 188 16.74 -5.70 10.56
CA GLU A 188 15.98 -6.10 11.76
C GLU A 188 14.44 -5.96 11.63
N ILE A 189 13.92 -5.10 10.76
CA ILE A 189 12.46 -4.90 10.60
C ILE A 189 11.84 -6.01 9.73
N SER A 190 12.63 -6.57 8.82
CA SER A 190 12.22 -7.52 7.79
C SER A 190 11.76 -8.87 8.35
N GLU A 191 12.45 -9.43 9.35
CA GLU A 191 12.18 -10.81 9.79
C GLU A 191 10.83 -11.00 10.50
N LYS A 192 10.37 -10.01 11.29
CA LYS A 192 9.06 -10.09 11.96
C LYS A 192 7.89 -9.81 11.01
N ILE A 193 8.08 -9.01 9.96
CA ILE A 193 7.05 -8.74 8.94
C ILE A 193 6.99 -9.89 7.91
N ARG A 194 8.14 -10.45 7.51
CA ARG A 194 8.24 -11.48 6.45
C ARG A 194 7.57 -12.81 6.77
N ARG A 195 7.31 -13.13 8.04
CA ARG A 195 6.83 -14.46 8.43
C ARG A 195 5.31 -14.60 8.28
N GLY A 196 4.82 -14.45 7.06
CA GLY A 196 3.44 -14.72 6.68
C GLY A 196 3.37 -15.14 5.23
N LYS A 197 3.09 -16.43 4.98
CA LYS A 197 2.74 -16.94 3.66
C LYS A 197 1.56 -16.11 3.15
N HIS A 198 1.78 -15.31 2.10
CA HIS A 198 0.79 -14.41 1.51
C HIS A 198 -0.55 -15.12 1.36
N THR A 199 -1.46 -14.89 2.31
CA THR A 199 -2.82 -15.41 2.31
C THR A 199 -3.72 -14.18 2.33
N THR A 200 -4.18 -13.86 1.13
CA THR A 200 -4.89 -12.68 0.64
C THR A 200 -6.26 -12.43 1.30
N ARG A 201 -6.34 -12.37 2.64
CA ARG A 201 -7.59 -12.06 3.36
C ARG A 201 -7.53 -10.86 4.31
N HIS A 202 -6.35 -10.32 4.59
CA HIS A 202 -6.17 -9.16 5.47
C HIS A 202 -5.32 -8.10 4.78
N SER A 203 -5.66 -6.82 4.94
CA SER A 203 -4.83 -5.71 4.51
C SER A 203 -3.59 -5.64 5.40
N GLU A 204 -2.42 -5.43 4.79
CA GLU A 204 -1.15 -5.28 5.50
C GLU A 204 -0.39 -4.07 4.91
N LEU A 205 0.21 -3.26 5.78
CA LEU A 205 1.17 -2.24 5.35
C LEU A 205 2.55 -2.88 5.25
N LEU A 206 3.01 -2.98 4.02
CA LEU A 206 4.37 -3.35 3.66
C LEU A 206 5.24 -2.10 3.76
N TYR A 207 6.26 -2.17 4.61
CA TYR A 207 7.23 -1.10 4.76
C TYR A 207 8.12 -1.02 3.52
N LEU A 208 8.13 0.12 2.85
CA LEU A 208 9.07 0.40 1.77
C LEU A 208 10.34 1.01 2.36
N GLU A 209 10.26 2.24 2.84
CA GLU A 209 11.37 3.02 3.37
C GLU A 209 10.79 3.97 4.44
N PRO A 210 11.59 4.80 5.14
CA PRO A 210 11.05 5.67 6.17
C PRO A 210 9.85 6.49 5.67
N GLU A 211 8.74 6.39 6.40
CA GLU A 211 7.45 7.04 6.07
C GLU A 211 6.73 6.57 4.80
N SER A 212 7.31 5.62 4.04
CA SER A 212 6.72 5.05 2.82
C SER A 212 6.15 3.66 3.08
N PHE A 213 4.89 3.45 2.71
CA PHE A 213 4.20 2.17 2.92
C PHE A 213 3.39 1.77 1.69
N ILE A 214 3.37 0.47 1.37
CA ILE A 214 2.45 -0.12 0.41
C ILE A 214 1.36 -0.87 1.16
N VAL A 215 0.09 -0.61 0.84
CA VAL A 215 -1.01 -1.45 1.29
C VAL A 215 -1.17 -2.60 0.30
N ASP A 216 -0.74 -3.81 0.68
CA ASP A 216 -1.09 -5.01 -0.09
C ASP A 216 -2.49 -5.44 0.30
N THR A 217 -3.38 -5.42 -0.70
CA THR A 217 -4.79 -5.66 -0.46
C THR A 217 -5.39 -6.61 -1.47
N PRO A 218 -6.07 -7.67 -0.99
CA PRO A 218 -6.94 -8.46 -1.84
C PRO A 218 -8.19 -7.65 -2.20
N GLY A 219 -8.61 -7.70 -3.46
CA GLY A 219 -10.01 -7.42 -3.80
C GLY A 219 -10.35 -6.14 -4.53
N PHE A 220 -9.40 -5.31 -4.96
CA PHE A 220 -9.74 -4.28 -5.95
C PHE A 220 -10.21 -4.89 -7.28
N SER A 221 -9.86 -6.15 -7.55
CA SER A 221 -10.28 -6.89 -8.76
C SER A 221 -11.78 -7.21 -8.86
N SER A 222 -12.58 -6.99 -7.80
CA SER A 222 -14.01 -7.35 -7.77
C SER A 222 -14.95 -6.17 -7.53
N LEU A 223 -14.54 -4.96 -7.91
CA LEU A 223 -15.39 -3.77 -7.85
C LEU A 223 -16.35 -3.70 -9.03
#